data_AF-A0A252E3H9-F1
#
_entry.id   AF-A0A252E3H9-F1
#
_cell.length_a   1.000
_cell.length_b   1.000
_cell.length_c   1.000
_cell.angle_alpha   90.00
_cell.angle_beta   90.00
_cell.angle_gamma   90.00
#
_symmetry.space_group_name_H-M   'P 1'
#
loop_
_entity.id
_entity.type
_entity.pdbx_description
1 polymer ?
#
loop_
_entity_poly.entity_id
_entity_poly.type
_entity_poly.pdbx_seq_one_letter_code
_entity_poly.pdbx_strand_id
1 'polypeptide(L)'
;MDTNNWLLDTLIYYRQIEFFTRYQDFSNKELVDEVKKLAKKLYSNTYERFFDEQNDWYVLNLDRQRVFDIDFGSIHDDCAIEGINQSIRQLVNVAEISRGFFTPNKVTSYYINECHGKIYSEKDLLNYFDSLPPDENIYHFYKNIVDFEIDGSRHLIVGSYDPSLTAFQINKIIINTGYQFYLGEFGDPTPMLLLNQEEAQKLEQERGLRANVIRRVGDTSWLNLPSNL
;
A
#
# COMPACT_ATOMS: atom_id res chain seq x y z
N MET A 1 5.91 31.15 2.87
CA MET A 1 7.26 30.71 2.45
C MET A 1 7.33 30.79 0.92
N ASP A 2 8.49 30.98 0.28
CA ASP A 2 8.59 30.81 -1.18
C ASP A 2 8.41 29.32 -1.50
N THR A 3 7.43 28.97 -2.35
CA THR A 3 7.11 27.58 -2.74
C THR A 3 8.34 26.80 -3.22
N ASN A 4 9.30 27.48 -3.88
CA ASN A 4 10.53 26.82 -4.32
C ASN A 4 11.47 26.49 -3.15
N ASN A 5 11.48 27.29 -2.09
CA ASN A 5 12.28 27.01 -0.90
C ASN A 5 11.70 25.83 -0.12
N TRP A 6 10.37 25.78 0.06
CA TRP A 6 9.71 24.64 0.71
C TRP A 6 9.98 23.32 -0.01
N LEU A 7 9.82 23.29 -1.34
CA LEU A 7 10.01 22.06 -2.12
C LEU A 7 11.46 21.56 -1.99
N LEU A 8 12.42 22.48 -2.07
CA LEU A 8 13.83 22.15 -1.92
C LEU A 8 14.15 21.66 -0.51
N ASP A 9 13.68 22.35 0.53
CA ASP A 9 13.89 21.95 1.93
C ASP A 9 13.32 20.55 2.19
N THR A 10 12.13 20.27 1.65
CA THR A 10 11.47 18.97 1.74
C THR A 10 12.27 17.88 1.01
N LEU A 11 12.76 18.15 -0.19
CA LEU A 11 13.63 17.22 -0.93
C LEU A 11 14.95 16.93 -0.20
N ILE A 12 15.57 17.97 0.37
CA ILE A 12 16.80 17.82 1.16
C ILE A 12 16.53 16.93 2.37
N TYR A 13 15.43 17.17 3.09
CA TYR A 13 15.02 16.36 4.23
C TYR A 13 14.86 14.87 3.86
N TYR A 14 14.05 14.55 2.84
CA TYR A 14 13.83 13.16 2.42
C TYR A 14 15.11 12.48 1.91
N ARG A 15 16.03 13.24 1.30
CA ARG A 15 17.35 12.70 0.95
C ARG A 15 18.19 12.39 2.18
N GLN A 16 18.18 13.25 3.20
CA GLN A 16 18.96 13.08 4.45
C GLN A 16 18.55 11.85 5.25
N ILE A 17 17.26 11.50 5.25
CA ILE A 17 16.77 10.26 5.87
C ILE A 17 16.89 9.04 4.94
N GLU A 18 17.67 9.16 3.86
CA GLU A 18 17.90 8.12 2.86
C GLU A 18 16.60 7.54 2.25
N PHE A 19 15.54 8.35 2.17
CA PHE A 19 14.25 7.91 1.64
C PHE A 19 14.36 7.57 0.16
N PHE A 20 15.04 8.40 -0.64
CA PHE A 20 15.19 8.15 -2.07
C PHE A 20 16.28 7.13 -2.36
N THR A 21 15.94 6.04 -3.05
CA THR A 21 16.93 5.02 -3.43
C THR A 21 17.70 5.42 -4.69
N ARG A 22 17.05 6.10 -5.66
CA ARG A 22 17.61 6.41 -6.98
C ARG A 22 18.20 7.81 -7.13
N TYR A 23 17.87 8.73 -6.23
CA TYR A 23 18.14 10.16 -6.39
C TYR A 23 19.15 10.71 -5.36
N GLN A 24 19.94 9.84 -4.72
CA GLN A 24 20.93 10.26 -3.72
C GLN A 24 22.02 11.15 -4.31
N ASP A 25 22.48 10.81 -5.51
CA ASP A 25 23.58 11.52 -6.17
C ASP A 25 23.13 12.78 -6.94
N PHE A 26 21.83 13.06 -6.97
CA PHE A 26 21.30 14.22 -7.70
C PHE A 26 21.62 15.50 -6.94
N SER A 27 22.04 16.53 -7.67
CA SER A 27 22.10 17.88 -7.12
C SER A 27 20.71 18.37 -6.74
N ASN A 28 20.66 19.38 -5.86
CA ASN A 28 19.42 20.01 -5.44
C ASN A 28 18.55 20.49 -6.62
N LYS A 29 19.20 21.03 -7.66
CA LYS A 29 18.52 21.49 -8.87
C LYS A 29 17.93 20.31 -9.66
N GLU A 30 18.70 19.24 -9.84
CA GLU A 30 18.24 18.05 -10.54
C GLU A 30 17.06 17.38 -9.83
N LEU A 31 17.09 17.31 -8.49
CA LEU A 31 15.96 16.80 -7.68
C LEU A 31 14.68 17.61 -7.93
N VAL A 32 14.75 18.93 -7.85
CA VAL A 32 13.60 19.81 -8.10
C VAL A 32 13.08 19.61 -9.51
N ASP A 33 13.97 19.54 -10.50
CA ASP A 33 13.59 19.33 -11.90
C ASP A 33 12.89 17.98 -12.11
N GLU A 34 13.34 16.91 -11.43
CA GLU A 34 12.68 15.59 -11.47
C GLU A 34 11.29 15.60 -10.82
N VAL A 35 11.11 16.24 -9.66
CA VAL A 35 9.76 16.38 -9.06
C VAL A 35 8.83 17.11 -10.02
N LYS A 36 9.30 18.22 -10.60
CA LYS A 36 8.49 19.02 -11.54
C LYS A 36 8.11 18.21 -12.78
N LYS A 37 9.04 17.41 -13.32
CA LYS A 37 8.74 16.47 -14.44
C LYS A 37 7.70 15.43 -14.05
N LEU A 38 7.83 14.82 -12.86
CA LEU A 38 6.88 13.82 -12.37
C LEU A 38 5.49 14.42 -12.15
N ALA A 39 5.42 15.55 -11.46
CA ALA A 39 4.17 16.27 -11.19
C ALA A 39 3.48 16.71 -12.50
N LYS A 40 4.24 17.20 -13.49
CA LYS A 40 3.70 17.53 -14.82
C LYS A 40 3.16 16.30 -15.55
N LYS A 41 3.82 15.14 -15.44
CA LYS A 41 3.35 13.88 -16.04
C LYS A 41 2.03 13.41 -15.42
N LEU A 42 1.85 13.60 -14.11
CA LEU A 42 0.67 13.14 -13.39
C LEU A 42 -0.52 14.11 -13.49
N TYR A 43 -0.28 15.43 -13.47
CA TYR A 43 -1.34 16.45 -13.29
C TYR A 43 -1.35 17.55 -14.36
N SER A 44 -0.68 17.32 -15.50
CA SER A 44 -0.63 18.25 -16.64
C SER A 44 -0.01 19.63 -16.29
N ASN A 45 -0.39 20.70 -16.99
CA ASN A 45 0.21 22.03 -16.85
C ASN A 45 -0.23 22.80 -15.59
N THR A 46 -1.13 22.24 -14.76
CA THR A 46 -1.58 22.86 -13.51
C THR A 46 -0.85 22.33 -12.27
N TYR A 47 0.21 21.54 -12.46
CA TYR A 47 0.94 20.85 -11.39
C TYR A 47 1.51 21.78 -10.30
N GLU A 48 1.79 23.04 -10.63
CA GLU A 48 2.35 24.03 -9.68
C GLU A 48 1.42 24.33 -8.50
N ARG A 49 0.09 24.19 -8.69
CA ARG A 49 -0.91 24.40 -7.64
C ARG A 49 -0.93 23.31 -6.57
N PHE A 50 -0.21 22.22 -6.83
CA PHE A 50 -0.18 21.07 -5.95
C PHE A 50 1.07 21.03 -5.06
N PHE A 51 2.05 21.90 -5.29
CA PHE A 51 3.15 22.11 -4.33
C PHE A 51 2.68 23.03 -3.21
N ASP A 52 2.01 22.43 -2.24
CA ASP A 52 1.58 23.09 -1.01
C ASP A 52 2.47 22.62 0.15
N GLU A 53 2.74 23.52 1.09
CA GLU A 53 3.59 23.26 2.26
C GLU A 53 3.03 22.17 3.19
N GLN A 54 1.76 21.82 3.00
CA GLN A 54 1.05 20.80 3.76
C GLN A 54 1.05 19.43 3.09
N ASN A 55 1.61 19.28 1.88
CA ASN A 55 1.48 18.06 1.10
C ASN A 55 2.81 17.54 0.54
N ASP A 56 3.45 16.67 1.33
CA ASP A 56 4.69 15.98 0.94
C ASP A 56 4.47 14.86 -0.10
N TRP A 57 3.22 14.51 -0.45
CA TRP A 57 2.85 13.40 -1.35
C TRP A 57 3.65 13.39 -2.66
N TYR A 58 3.84 14.55 -3.27
CA TYR A 58 4.54 14.67 -4.56
C TYR A 58 6.03 14.37 -4.44
N VAL A 59 6.61 14.72 -3.30
CA VAL A 59 8.02 14.46 -3.00
C VAL A 59 8.21 12.97 -2.68
N LEU A 60 7.32 12.41 -1.86
CA LEU A 60 7.29 10.98 -1.55
C LEU A 60 7.18 10.12 -2.82
N ASN A 61 6.35 10.54 -3.78
CA ASN A 61 6.17 9.84 -5.06
C ASN A 61 7.41 9.78 -5.96
N LEU A 62 8.49 10.51 -5.65
CA LEU A 62 9.76 10.29 -6.34
C LEU A 62 10.24 8.85 -6.15
N ASP A 63 10.09 8.27 -4.96
CA ASP A 63 10.45 6.88 -4.72
C ASP A 63 9.22 5.96 -4.78
N ARG A 64 8.75 5.70 -6.01
CA ARG A 64 7.70 4.68 -6.26
C ARG A 64 8.09 3.27 -5.84
N GLN A 65 9.34 3.02 -5.44
CA GLN A 65 9.74 1.74 -4.85
C GLN A 65 9.48 1.69 -3.34
N ARG A 66 9.03 2.78 -2.71
CA ARG A 66 8.64 2.86 -1.30
C ARG A 66 7.22 3.35 -1.08
N VAL A 67 6.60 3.89 -2.12
CA VAL A 67 5.32 4.59 -2.03
C VAL A 67 4.31 3.96 -2.97
N PHE A 68 3.20 3.53 -2.40
CA PHE A 68 2.05 3.05 -3.13
C PHE A 68 0.85 3.96 -2.87
N ASP A 69 0.15 4.34 -3.95
CA ASP A 69 -1.06 5.15 -3.89
C ASP A 69 -2.27 4.24 -3.62
N ILE A 70 -2.98 4.47 -2.51
CA ILE A 70 -4.22 3.73 -2.24
C ILE A 70 -5.39 4.51 -2.86
N ASP A 71 -5.82 4.08 -4.04
CA ASP A 71 -7.05 4.57 -4.66
C ASP A 71 -8.27 3.92 -4.00
N PHE A 72 -8.76 4.55 -2.92
CA PHE A 72 -9.99 4.15 -2.24
C PHE A 72 -11.24 4.34 -3.11
N GLY A 73 -11.21 5.24 -4.11
CA GLY A 73 -12.34 5.51 -5.00
C GLY A 73 -12.69 4.31 -5.89
N SER A 74 -11.72 3.43 -6.15
CA SER A 74 -11.89 2.19 -6.92
C SER A 74 -12.45 1.00 -6.12
N ILE A 75 -12.64 1.13 -4.80
CA ILE A 75 -13.06 0.02 -3.91
C ILE A 75 -14.59 -0.21 -3.93
N HIS A 76 -15.34 0.56 -4.73
CA HIS A 76 -16.79 0.67 -4.60
C HIS A 76 -17.68 -0.29 -5.42
N ASP A 77 -17.16 -1.29 -6.14
CA ASP A 77 -18.01 -2.26 -6.83
C ASP A 77 -17.88 -3.68 -6.24
N ASP A 78 -18.91 -4.07 -5.48
CA ASP A 78 -19.11 -5.32 -4.74
C ASP A 78 -19.26 -6.58 -5.64
N CYS A 79 -18.46 -6.73 -6.68
CA CYS A 79 -18.41 -7.95 -7.46
C CYS A 79 -17.36 -8.90 -6.88
N ALA A 80 -17.81 -9.88 -6.09
CA ALA A 80 -16.97 -10.93 -5.50
C ALA A 80 -16.03 -11.61 -6.52
N ILE A 81 -16.36 -11.59 -7.81
CA ILE A 81 -15.59 -12.19 -8.90
C ILE A 81 -14.33 -11.38 -9.26
N GLU A 82 -14.38 -10.04 -9.24
CA GLU A 82 -13.19 -9.23 -9.53
C GLU A 82 -12.13 -9.30 -8.40
N GLY A 83 -12.51 -9.87 -7.25
CA GLY A 83 -11.70 -9.93 -6.03
C GLY A 83 -10.44 -10.77 -6.08
N ILE A 84 -10.37 -11.81 -6.92
CA ILE A 84 -9.14 -12.64 -7.06
C ILE A 84 -8.02 -11.81 -7.68
N ASN A 85 -8.29 -11.26 -8.86
CA ASN A 85 -7.28 -10.52 -9.60
C ASN A 85 -6.86 -9.29 -8.80
N GLN A 86 -7.81 -8.69 -8.07
CA GLN A 86 -7.50 -7.59 -7.18
C GLN A 86 -6.64 -8.01 -5.99
N SER A 87 -6.96 -9.10 -5.29
CA SER A 87 -6.19 -9.54 -4.11
C SER A 87 -4.75 -9.92 -4.47
N ILE A 88 -4.56 -10.64 -5.59
CA ILE A 88 -3.21 -10.94 -6.12
C ILE A 88 -2.52 -9.65 -6.54
N ARG A 89 -3.21 -8.73 -7.24
CA ARG A 89 -2.64 -7.43 -7.62
C ARG A 89 -2.20 -6.64 -6.40
N GLN A 90 -2.97 -6.61 -5.32
CA GLN A 90 -2.57 -5.93 -4.08
C GLN A 90 -1.35 -6.58 -3.44
N LEU A 91 -1.27 -7.92 -3.43
CA LEU A 91 -0.06 -8.62 -2.98
C LEU A 91 1.17 -8.20 -3.79
N VAL A 92 1.02 -8.14 -5.13
CA VAL A 92 2.09 -7.72 -6.05
C VAL A 92 2.50 -6.27 -5.79
N ASN A 93 1.54 -5.34 -5.65
CA ASN A 93 1.82 -3.94 -5.36
C ASN A 93 2.62 -3.79 -4.04
N VAL A 94 2.20 -4.49 -3.00
CA VAL A 94 2.90 -4.52 -1.69
C VAL A 94 4.31 -5.10 -1.84
N ALA A 95 4.48 -6.16 -2.65
CA ALA A 95 5.79 -6.72 -2.94
C ALA A 95 6.71 -5.74 -3.70
N GLU A 96 6.18 -5.02 -4.68
CA GLU A 96 6.94 -4.02 -5.44
C GLU A 96 7.50 -2.91 -4.55
N ILE A 97 6.70 -2.41 -3.59
CA ILE A 97 7.16 -1.37 -2.67
C ILE A 97 7.94 -1.90 -1.45
N SER A 98 8.12 -3.22 -1.33
CA SER A 98 8.83 -3.85 -0.22
C SER A 98 10.36 -3.84 -0.36
N ARG A 99 10.91 -3.39 -1.50
CA ARG A 99 12.35 -3.41 -1.81
C ARG A 99 13.02 -4.79 -1.66
N GLY A 100 12.26 -5.86 -1.86
CA GLY A 100 12.75 -7.23 -1.74
C GLY A 100 12.70 -7.81 -0.33
N PHE A 101 12.21 -7.05 0.66
CA PHE A 101 11.88 -7.60 1.98
C PHE A 101 10.66 -8.53 1.92
N PHE A 102 9.83 -8.42 0.88
CA PHE A 102 8.71 -9.30 0.60
C PHE A 102 8.76 -9.76 -0.87
N THR A 103 9.19 -11.01 -1.10
CA THR A 103 9.35 -11.61 -2.44
C THR A 103 8.50 -12.88 -2.59
N PRO A 104 7.16 -12.73 -2.61
CA PRO A 104 6.28 -13.88 -2.70
C PRO A 104 6.49 -14.61 -4.03
N ASN A 105 6.51 -15.94 -3.99
CA ASN A 105 6.53 -16.79 -5.16
C ASN A 105 5.41 -17.84 -5.09
N LYS A 106 5.18 -18.54 -6.21
CA LYS A 106 4.07 -19.51 -6.36
C LYS A 106 2.72 -18.97 -5.91
N VAL A 107 2.46 -17.69 -6.20
CA VAL A 107 1.24 -17.00 -5.78
C VAL A 107 0.04 -17.64 -6.48
N THR A 108 -0.92 -18.09 -5.68
CA THR A 108 -2.21 -18.61 -6.12
C THR A 108 -3.32 -18.04 -5.24
N SER A 109 -4.57 -18.15 -5.67
CA SER A 109 -5.70 -17.78 -4.82
C SER A 109 -6.87 -18.71 -5.03
N TYR A 110 -7.72 -18.80 -4.00
CA TYR A 110 -8.92 -19.62 -3.99
C TYR A 110 -9.95 -19.01 -3.04
N TYR A 111 -11.20 -19.45 -3.16
CA TYR A 111 -12.27 -19.02 -2.27
C TYR A 111 -12.63 -20.10 -1.27
N ILE A 112 -12.89 -19.70 -0.02
CA ILE A 112 -13.46 -20.56 1.01
C ILE A 112 -14.89 -20.11 1.28
N ASN A 113 -15.86 -21.01 1.11
CA ASN A 113 -17.21 -20.81 1.62
C ASN A 113 -17.20 -21.03 3.14
N GLU A 114 -17.41 -19.99 3.93
CA GLU A 114 -17.30 -20.04 5.39
C GLU A 114 -18.38 -20.92 6.04
N CYS A 115 -19.56 -21.00 5.44
CA CYS A 115 -20.68 -21.81 5.96
C CYS A 115 -20.45 -23.31 5.81
N HIS A 116 -19.77 -23.71 4.73
CA HIS A 116 -19.64 -25.12 4.35
C HIS A 116 -18.20 -25.65 4.38
N GLY A 117 -17.21 -24.78 4.61
CA GLY A 117 -15.79 -25.12 4.55
C GLY A 117 -15.30 -25.59 3.17
N LYS A 118 -16.09 -25.37 2.11
CA LYS A 118 -15.72 -25.78 0.74
C LYS A 118 -14.74 -24.79 0.13
N ILE A 119 -13.73 -25.34 -0.54
CA ILE A 119 -12.71 -24.59 -1.28
C ILE A 119 -13.06 -24.62 -2.76
N TYR A 120 -13.00 -23.47 -3.41
CA TYR A 120 -13.28 -23.30 -4.82
C TYR A 120 -12.09 -22.62 -5.51
N SER A 121 -11.67 -23.13 -6.67
CA SER A 121 -10.89 -22.31 -7.60
C SER A 121 -11.77 -21.17 -8.14
N GLU A 122 -11.16 -20.15 -8.75
CA GLU A 122 -11.91 -19.08 -9.43
C GLU A 122 -12.93 -19.65 -10.42
N LYS A 123 -12.46 -20.54 -11.29
CA LYS A 123 -13.28 -21.18 -12.32
C LYS A 123 -14.42 -22.00 -11.72
N ASP A 124 -14.15 -22.75 -10.66
CA ASP A 124 -15.18 -23.56 -10.00
C ASP A 124 -16.22 -22.70 -9.29
N LEU A 125 -15.80 -21.58 -8.71
CA LEU A 125 -16.73 -20.64 -8.09
C LEU A 125 -17.61 -19.95 -9.13
N LEU A 126 -17.04 -19.55 -10.27
CA LEU A 126 -17.79 -18.97 -11.39
C LEU A 126 -18.83 -19.94 -11.93
N ASN A 127 -18.43 -21.19 -12.22
CA ASN A 127 -19.36 -22.22 -12.66
C ASN A 127 -20.46 -22.49 -11.61
N TYR A 128 -20.12 -22.39 -10.33
CA TYR A 128 -21.10 -22.51 -9.26
C TYR A 128 -22.08 -21.33 -9.27
N PHE A 129 -21.61 -20.08 -9.36
CA PHE A 129 -22.47 -18.89 -9.49
C PHE A 129 -23.39 -18.95 -10.72
N ASP A 130 -22.89 -19.38 -11.88
CA ASP A 130 -23.70 -19.54 -13.09
C ASP A 130 -24.78 -20.63 -12.95
N SER A 131 -24.60 -21.57 -12.01
CA SER A 131 -25.57 -22.64 -11.75
C SER A 131 -26.67 -22.27 -10.77
N LEU A 132 -26.58 -21.11 -10.12
CA LEU A 132 -27.48 -20.71 -9.05
C LEU A 132 -28.71 -19.96 -9.60
N PRO A 133 -29.88 -20.10 -8.96
CA PRO A 133 -31.05 -19.31 -9.33
C PRO A 133 -30.74 -17.81 -9.22
N PRO A 134 -31.27 -16.95 -10.11
CA PRO A 134 -31.05 -15.50 -10.09
C PRO A 134 -31.41 -14.81 -8.76
N ASP A 135 -32.23 -15.47 -7.94
CA ASP A 135 -32.80 -14.92 -6.71
C ASP A 135 -31.97 -15.30 -5.45
N GLU A 136 -30.96 -16.17 -5.58
CA GLU A 136 -30.09 -16.56 -4.47
C GLU A 136 -28.91 -15.59 -4.33
N ASN A 137 -29.01 -14.66 -3.37
CA ASN A 137 -27.98 -13.68 -3.07
C ASN A 137 -26.92 -14.31 -2.14
N ILE A 138 -25.88 -14.94 -2.70
CA ILE A 138 -24.92 -15.78 -1.93
C ILE A 138 -23.56 -15.11 -1.72
N TYR A 139 -23.43 -13.83 -2.09
CA TYR A 139 -22.16 -13.11 -2.11
C TYR A 139 -21.49 -12.96 -0.73
N HIS A 140 -22.21 -13.16 0.38
CA HIS A 140 -21.71 -12.86 1.72
C HIS A 140 -20.90 -13.97 2.41
N PHE A 141 -20.71 -15.15 1.80
CA PHE A 141 -20.10 -16.29 2.49
C PHE A 141 -18.75 -16.75 1.92
N TYR A 142 -18.18 -16.03 0.95
CA TYR A 142 -16.92 -16.42 0.32
C TYR A 142 -15.78 -15.51 0.76
N LYS A 143 -14.75 -16.10 1.35
CA LYS A 143 -13.47 -15.41 1.62
C LYS A 143 -12.46 -15.77 0.54
N ASN A 144 -11.87 -14.75 -0.09
CA ASN A 144 -10.69 -14.95 -0.91
C ASN A 144 -9.49 -15.24 -0.02
N ILE A 145 -8.72 -16.27 -0.35
CA ILE A 145 -7.45 -16.60 0.29
C ILE A 145 -6.37 -16.55 -0.77
N VAL A 146 -5.29 -15.83 -0.47
CA VAL A 146 -4.08 -15.79 -1.29
C VAL A 146 -3.02 -16.66 -0.61
N ASP A 147 -2.48 -17.61 -1.38
CA ASP A 147 -1.50 -18.61 -0.97
C ASP A 147 -0.21 -18.38 -1.73
N PHE A 148 0.90 -18.31 -1.02
CA PHE A 148 2.21 -18.01 -1.59
C PHE A 148 3.34 -18.59 -0.73
N GLU A 149 4.54 -18.62 -1.28
CA GLU A 149 5.76 -19.04 -0.58
C GLU A 149 6.76 -17.88 -0.44
N ILE A 150 7.45 -17.84 0.69
CA ILE A 150 8.62 -16.99 0.97
C ILE A 150 9.66 -17.83 1.66
N ASP A 151 10.90 -17.81 1.15
CA ASP A 151 12.02 -18.58 1.70
C ASP A 151 11.69 -20.06 1.95
N GLY A 152 10.88 -20.66 1.06
CA GLY A 152 10.42 -22.05 1.15
C GLY A 152 9.32 -22.32 2.17
N SER A 153 8.87 -21.29 2.90
CA SER A 153 7.74 -21.37 3.83
C SER A 153 6.45 -20.95 3.13
N ARG A 154 5.37 -21.72 3.34
CA ARG A 154 4.04 -21.41 2.81
C ARG A 154 3.29 -20.45 3.73
N HIS A 155 2.64 -19.45 3.13
CA HIS A 155 1.86 -18.43 3.82
C HIS A 155 0.48 -18.30 3.20
N LEU A 156 -0.51 -18.05 4.06
CA LEU A 156 -1.89 -17.79 3.65
C LEU A 156 -2.31 -16.45 4.21
N ILE A 157 -2.90 -15.61 3.37
CA ILE A 157 -3.55 -14.36 3.79
C ILE A 157 -4.97 -14.31 3.26
N VAL A 158 -5.83 -13.58 3.96
CA VAL A 158 -7.16 -13.24 3.45
C VAL A 158 -7.00 -12.15 2.40
N GLY A 159 -7.42 -12.44 1.17
CA GLY A 159 -7.46 -11.48 0.08
C GLY A 159 -8.39 -10.32 0.40
N SER A 160 -8.01 -9.13 -0.05
CA SER A 160 -8.70 -7.89 0.25
C SER A 160 -8.62 -6.94 -0.92
N TYR A 161 -9.71 -6.21 -1.17
CA TYR A 161 -9.71 -5.05 -2.05
C TYR A 161 -8.98 -3.86 -1.41
N ASP A 162 -9.02 -3.78 -0.07
CA ASP A 162 -8.28 -2.79 0.70
C ASP A 162 -6.80 -3.21 0.82
N PRO A 163 -5.87 -2.46 0.19
CA PRO A 163 -4.44 -2.77 0.25
C PRO A 163 -3.90 -2.73 1.68
N SER A 164 -4.50 -1.93 2.56
CA SER A 164 -4.07 -1.83 3.96
C SER A 164 -4.22 -3.14 4.71
N LEU A 165 -5.27 -3.93 4.41
CA LEU A 165 -5.48 -5.25 5.01
C LEU A 165 -4.44 -6.26 4.52
N THR A 166 -4.05 -6.18 3.25
CA THR A 166 -2.97 -6.99 2.69
C THR A 166 -1.65 -6.64 3.39
N ALA A 167 -1.30 -5.36 3.42
CA ALA A 167 -0.09 -4.85 4.06
C ALA A 167 -0.01 -5.21 5.55
N PHE A 168 -1.12 -5.17 6.29
CA PHE A 168 -1.20 -5.64 7.67
C PHE A 168 -0.77 -7.11 7.83
N GLN A 169 -1.28 -7.98 6.97
CA GLN A 169 -0.96 -9.41 7.05
C GLN A 169 0.50 -9.65 6.66
N ILE A 170 1.02 -8.89 5.68
CA ILE A 170 2.43 -8.95 5.28
C ILE A 170 3.36 -8.42 6.37
N ASN A 171 2.98 -7.36 7.09
CA ASN A 171 3.76 -6.81 8.20
C ASN A 171 4.17 -7.87 9.23
N LYS A 172 3.28 -8.82 9.52
CA LYS A 172 3.56 -9.96 10.42
C LYS A 172 4.62 -10.92 9.86
N ILE A 173 4.69 -11.06 8.55
CA ILE A 173 5.62 -11.95 7.86
C ILE A 173 7.01 -11.29 7.80
N ILE A 174 7.06 -10.00 7.50
CA ILE A 174 8.33 -9.26 7.35
C ILE A 174 8.82 -8.59 8.63
N ILE A 175 8.23 -8.87 9.79
CA ILE A 175 8.55 -8.18 11.06
C ILE A 175 10.04 -8.23 11.43
N ASN A 176 10.71 -9.34 11.10
CA ASN A 176 12.14 -9.52 11.40
C ASN A 176 13.07 -8.69 10.50
N THR A 177 12.56 -8.04 9.45
CA THR A 177 13.36 -7.20 8.55
C THR A 177 13.65 -5.82 9.15
N GLY A 178 12.95 -5.43 10.21
CA GLY A 178 13.00 -4.07 10.77
C GLY A 178 12.18 -3.04 9.98
N TYR A 179 11.60 -3.43 8.84
CA TYR A 179 10.72 -2.60 8.01
C TYR A 179 9.27 -3.07 8.12
N GLN A 180 8.35 -2.11 8.06
CA GLN A 180 6.91 -2.33 8.08
C GLN A 180 6.21 -1.36 7.13
N PHE A 181 5.02 -1.72 6.67
CA PHE A 181 4.10 -0.85 5.95
C PHE A 181 3.34 0.05 6.92
N TYR A 182 3.30 1.33 6.58
CA TYR A 182 2.60 2.41 7.27
C TYR A 182 1.60 3.03 6.32
N LEU A 183 0.43 3.40 6.84
CA LEU A 183 -0.42 4.39 6.18
C LEU A 183 -0.02 5.75 6.71
N GLY A 184 0.15 6.73 5.85
CA GLY A 184 0.35 8.07 6.36
C GLY A 184 -0.74 9.06 6.03
N GLU A 185 -0.95 9.96 6.96
CA GLU A 185 -2.00 10.97 6.93
C GLU A 185 -1.47 12.23 6.22
N PHE A 186 -1.16 12.12 4.92
CA PHE A 186 -0.56 13.20 4.11
C PHE A 186 -1.58 13.94 3.23
N GLY A 187 -2.88 13.69 3.42
CA GLY A 187 -3.96 14.21 2.56
C GLY A 187 -4.66 13.10 1.76
N ASP A 188 -5.45 13.50 0.77
CA ASP A 188 -6.09 12.60 -0.19
C ASP A 188 -5.28 12.65 -1.52
N PRO A 189 -4.66 11.54 -1.95
CA PRO A 189 -4.79 10.18 -1.42
C PRO A 189 -3.88 9.85 -0.23
N THR A 190 -4.27 8.83 0.55
CA THR A 190 -3.49 8.31 1.69
C THR A 190 -2.41 7.35 1.18
N PRO A 191 -1.12 7.69 1.24
CA PRO A 191 -0.05 6.80 0.81
C PRO A 191 0.15 5.64 1.75
N MET A 192 0.58 4.52 1.17
CA MET A 192 1.26 3.45 1.88
C MET A 192 2.77 3.59 1.72
N LEU A 193 3.49 3.52 2.84
CA LEU A 193 4.93 3.68 2.91
C LEU A 193 5.59 2.45 3.53
N LEU A 194 6.70 1.98 2.98
CA LEU A 194 7.59 1.02 3.67
C LEU A 194 8.66 1.79 4.43
N LEU A 195 8.64 1.71 5.77
CA LEU A 195 9.55 2.43 6.65
C LEU A 195 10.09 1.50 7.74
N ASN A 196 11.27 1.80 8.27
CA ASN A 196 11.69 1.29 9.57
C ASN A 196 11.16 2.19 10.71
N GLN A 197 11.35 1.77 11.95
CA GLN A 197 10.84 2.51 13.11
C GLN A 197 11.46 3.91 13.26
N GLU A 198 12.76 4.05 12.99
CA GLU A 198 13.46 5.33 13.10
C GLU A 198 12.99 6.32 12.02
N GLU A 199 12.84 5.86 10.78
CA GLU A 199 12.30 6.65 9.66
C GLU A 199 10.89 7.14 9.97
N ALA A 200 10.01 6.27 10.49
CA ALA A 200 8.65 6.65 10.88
C ALA A 200 8.65 7.71 12.00
N GLN A 201 9.47 7.54 13.03
CA GLN A 201 9.58 8.51 14.13
C GLN A 201 10.10 9.87 13.67
N LYS A 202 11.09 9.91 12.77
CA LYS A 202 11.58 11.16 12.19
C LYS A 202 10.50 11.88 11.39
N LEU A 203 9.75 11.15 10.56
CA LEU A 203 8.63 11.72 9.80
C LEU A 203 7.57 12.33 10.72
N GLU A 204 7.21 11.66 11.81
CA GLU A 204 6.26 12.17 12.78
C GLU A 204 6.77 13.42 13.51
N GLN A 205 8.02 13.39 13.99
CA GLN A 205 8.58 14.46 14.82
C GLN A 205 8.99 15.69 14.03
N GLU A 206 9.63 15.50 12.88
CA GLU A 206 10.27 16.56 12.11
C GLU A 206 9.33 17.17 11.07
N ARG A 207 8.33 16.41 10.61
CA ARG A 207 7.38 16.87 9.59
C ARG A 207 5.93 16.97 10.09
N GLY A 208 5.64 16.48 11.29
CA GLY A 208 4.27 16.39 11.80
C GLY A 208 3.40 15.38 11.04
N LEU A 209 4.02 14.51 10.24
CA LEU A 209 3.35 13.58 9.36
C LEU A 209 3.15 12.27 10.09
N ARG A 210 1.90 11.93 10.36
CA ARG A 210 1.57 10.69 11.08
C ARG A 210 1.80 9.50 10.16
N ALA A 211 2.67 8.60 10.58
CA ALA A 211 2.90 7.32 9.94
C ALA A 211 2.36 6.25 10.87
N ASN A 212 1.17 5.75 10.58
CA ASN A 212 0.52 4.75 11.39
C ASN A 212 0.94 3.36 10.91
N VAL A 213 1.63 2.59 11.78
CA VAL A 213 1.87 1.17 11.47
C VAL A 213 0.51 0.52 11.35
N ILE A 214 0.28 -0.20 10.27
CA ILE A 214 -0.96 -0.95 10.13
C ILE A 214 -0.88 -2.14 11.11
N ARG A 215 -1.58 -2.01 12.24
CA ARG A 215 -1.74 -3.05 13.27
C ARG A 215 -3.21 -3.20 13.62
N ARG A 216 -3.65 -4.44 13.88
CA ARG A 216 -5.00 -4.73 14.38
C ARG A 216 -5.00 -4.65 15.91
N VAL A 217 -5.92 -3.90 16.49
CA VAL A 217 -6.18 -3.88 17.93
C VAL A 217 -7.59 -4.43 18.18
N GLY A 218 -7.66 -5.69 18.59
CA GLY A 218 -8.94 -6.37 18.87
C GLY A 218 -9.71 -6.80 17.61
N ASP A 219 -10.96 -7.24 17.81
CA ASP A 219 -11.73 -7.93 16.77
C ASP A 219 -12.47 -7.00 15.80
N THR A 220 -12.75 -5.74 16.16
CA THR A 220 -13.74 -4.91 15.44
C THR A 220 -13.31 -3.48 15.14
N SER A 221 -12.08 -3.06 15.45
CA SER A 221 -11.65 -1.67 15.23
C SER A 221 -10.18 -1.55 14.82
N TRP A 222 -9.93 -0.77 13.77
CA TRP A 222 -8.61 -0.28 13.38
C TRP A 222 -8.20 0.79 14.40
N LEU A 223 -7.11 0.58 15.11
CA LEU A 223 -6.49 1.64 15.92
C LEU A 223 -5.18 2.03 15.26
N ASN A 224 -5.10 3.31 14.89
CA ASN A 224 -3.85 3.99 14.63
C ASN A 224 -3.00 3.90 15.90
N LEU A 225 -2.00 3.01 15.88
CA LEU A 225 -1.02 2.95 16.96
C LEU A 225 0.17 3.83 16.56
N PRO A 226 0.60 4.76 17.42
CA PRO A 226 1.79 5.55 17.16
C PRO A 226 3.02 4.65 17.01
N SER A 227 4.00 5.12 16.23
CA SER A 227 5.23 4.41 15.86
C SER A 227 6.11 3.93 17.04
N ASN A 228 5.79 4.37 18.27
CA ASN A 228 6.53 4.12 19.49
C ASN A 228 5.98 2.97 20.37
N LEU A 229 4.99 2.21 19.89
CA LEU A 229 4.46 1.00 20.53
C LEU A 229 4.96 -0.28 19.85
#